data_AF-A0A1I6HHI0-F1
#
_entry.id   AF-A0A1I6HHI0-F1
#
_cell.length_a   1.000
_cell.length_b   1.000
_cell.length_c   1.000
_cell.angle_alpha   90.00
_cell.angle_beta   90.00
_cell.angle_gamma   90.00
#
_symmetry.space_group_name_H-M   'P 1'
#
loop_
_entity.id
_entity.type
_entity.pdbx_description
1 polymer ?
#
loop_
_entity_poly.entity_id
_entity_poly.type
_entity_poly.pdbx_seq_one_letter_code
_entity_poly.pdbx_strand_id
1 'polypeptide(L)'
;MAADSDITRTRQSARQSLVELEDLSRRQRECGDQQLRSTLAGINRRKSAQTWRLLEWLRRQETGAGAGAEAPPLTGGSDPASADDGNGEAAPAPEAEPGPSQTGALTRPATTAEGVAVMERRDVTPDLIIFRVPRPQDFQFVAGQSVKVGLGGITRSYSIVSAPHEPFLEFFVELVPGGRMSEKMRQMRAGDPVTLGTPKGGLRFDESYPHQLMVATVTGINPFVSMLRDYLHRGKSGHHFHLLHGASYQREYGYREELEALAAAHPDLLTYVPTVSRPEEAANQGWTGATGRVDTLVEEYLSRHNLTSGNTLIYACGHSGMLAAVGQYVAPLEFQLKTESYD
;
A
#
# COMPACT_ATOMS: atom_id res chain seq x y z
N MET A 1 28.08 3.95 -19.55
CA MET A 1 28.24 5.15 -18.69
C MET A 1 27.52 6.29 -19.39
N ALA A 2 26.62 7.00 -18.72
CA ALA A 2 26.02 8.21 -19.30
C ALA A 2 27.13 9.21 -19.66
N ALA A 3 27.01 9.92 -20.78
CA ALA A 3 28.04 10.87 -21.19
C ALA A 3 28.13 12.02 -20.16
N ASP A 4 29.33 12.55 -19.93
CA ASP A 4 29.56 13.64 -18.96
C ASP A 4 28.74 14.91 -19.30
N SER A 5 28.43 15.07 -20.60
CA SER A 5 27.49 16.06 -21.13
C SER A 5 26.05 15.89 -20.65
N ASP A 6 25.59 14.66 -20.48
CA ASP A 6 24.22 14.34 -20.05
C ASP A 6 24.05 14.57 -18.55
N ILE A 7 25.07 14.23 -17.76
CA ILE A 7 25.12 14.52 -16.32
C ILE A 7 25.08 16.04 -16.10
N THR A 8 25.88 16.79 -16.86
CA THR A 8 25.95 18.25 -16.76
C THR A 8 24.61 18.91 -17.15
N ARG A 9 24.02 18.50 -18.28
CA ARG A 9 22.69 18.97 -18.73
C ARG A 9 21.61 18.66 -17.70
N THR A 10 21.67 17.48 -17.10
CA THR A 10 20.69 17.04 -16.10
C THR A 10 20.83 17.81 -14.79
N ARG A 11 22.05 18.11 -14.33
CA ARG A 11 22.27 18.99 -13.16
C ARG A 11 21.72 20.39 -13.39
N GLN A 12 21.91 20.95 -14.58
CA GLN A 12 21.38 22.26 -14.93
C GLN A 12 19.84 22.26 -14.92
N SER A 13 19.22 21.22 -15.47
CA SER A 13 17.75 21.06 -15.46
C SER A 13 17.17 20.88 -14.06
N ALA A 14 17.84 20.12 -13.18
CA ALA A 14 17.42 19.95 -11.79
C ALA A 14 17.45 21.29 -11.03
N ARG A 15 18.49 22.10 -11.22
CA ARG A 15 18.59 23.44 -10.63
C ARG A 15 17.48 24.37 -11.12
N GLN A 16 17.20 24.36 -12.42
CA GLN A 16 16.11 25.18 -12.98
C GLN A 16 14.75 24.77 -12.42
N SER A 17 14.51 23.47 -12.26
CA SER A 17 13.26 22.94 -11.70
C SER A 17 13.05 23.32 -10.23
N LEU A 18 14.13 23.40 -9.43
CA LEU A 18 14.06 23.87 -8.05
C LEU A 18 13.68 25.35 -7.96
N VAL A 19 14.24 26.20 -8.83
CA VAL A 19 13.88 27.62 -8.92
C VAL A 19 12.40 27.80 -9.30
N GLU A 20 11.90 27.01 -10.25
CA GLU A 20 10.48 27.04 -10.63
C GLU A 20 9.55 26.59 -9.50
N LEU A 21 9.96 25.60 -8.69
CA LEU A 21 9.21 25.14 -7.53
C LEU A 21 9.11 26.20 -6.44
N GLU A 22 10.21 26.93 -6.20
CA GLU A 22 10.22 28.06 -5.27
C GLU A 22 9.30 29.19 -5.73
N ASP A 23 9.33 29.54 -7.02
CA ASP A 23 8.45 30.58 -7.59
C ASP A 23 6.97 30.18 -7.53
N LEU A 24 6.63 28.92 -7.87
CA LEU A 24 5.27 28.39 -7.76
C LEU A 24 4.79 28.38 -6.31
N SER A 25 5.65 27.99 -5.36
CA SER A 25 5.33 27.98 -3.93
C SER A 25 5.11 29.39 -3.39
N ARG A 26 5.85 30.39 -3.89
CA ARG A 26 5.62 31.80 -3.56
C ARG A 26 4.27 32.28 -4.09
N ARG A 27 3.97 32.06 -5.37
CA ARG A 27 2.70 32.44 -6.00
C ARG A 27 1.49 31.78 -5.33
N GLN A 28 1.64 30.53 -4.86
CA GLN A 28 0.58 29.82 -4.13
C GLN A 28 0.24 30.52 -2.80
N ARG A 29 1.24 31.02 -2.05
CA ARG A 29 1.03 31.74 -0.79
C ARG A 29 0.33 33.09 -1.01
N GLU A 30 0.65 33.77 -2.09
CA GLU A 30 0.12 35.09 -2.43
C GLU A 30 -1.25 35.05 -3.13
N CYS A 31 -1.62 33.92 -3.73
CA CYS A 31 -2.89 33.76 -4.44
C CYS A 31 -4.08 33.89 -3.47
N GLY A 32 -5.05 34.77 -3.67
CA GLY A 32 -6.23 34.90 -2.79
C GLY A 32 -7.39 33.93 -3.10
N ASP A 33 -7.35 33.30 -4.28
CA ASP A 33 -8.40 32.41 -4.78
C ASP A 33 -8.13 30.95 -4.37
N GLN A 34 -9.11 30.31 -3.72
CA GLN A 34 -8.97 28.97 -3.18
C GLN A 34 -8.88 27.87 -4.26
N GLN A 35 -9.57 28.02 -5.39
CA GLN A 35 -9.56 27.07 -6.48
C GLN A 35 -8.24 27.15 -7.28
N LEU A 36 -7.74 28.37 -7.47
CA LEU A 36 -6.42 28.59 -8.08
C LEU A 36 -5.29 28.12 -7.15
N ARG A 37 -5.40 28.36 -5.84
CA ARG A 37 -4.48 27.80 -4.82
C ARG A 37 -4.39 26.27 -4.90
N SER A 38 -5.53 25.58 -4.99
CA SER A 38 -5.58 24.12 -5.10
C SER A 38 -4.92 23.62 -6.40
N THR A 39 -5.18 24.29 -7.52
CA THR A 39 -4.57 23.99 -8.81
C THR A 39 -3.05 24.16 -8.77
N LEU A 40 -2.56 25.28 -8.22
CA LEU A 40 -1.14 25.54 -8.03
C LEU A 40 -0.49 24.51 -7.09
N ALA A 41 -1.18 24.09 -6.02
CA ALA A 41 -0.71 23.02 -5.14
C ALA A 41 -0.54 21.68 -5.87
N GLY A 42 -1.46 21.36 -6.78
CA GLY A 42 -1.36 20.17 -7.64
C GLY A 42 -0.21 20.23 -8.63
N ILE A 43 0.06 21.39 -9.23
CA ILE A 43 1.23 21.61 -10.11
C ILE A 43 2.53 21.47 -9.31
N ASN A 44 2.58 22.05 -8.11
CA ASN A 44 3.74 22.00 -7.22
C ASN A 44 4.09 20.54 -6.88
N ARG A 45 3.12 19.74 -6.42
CA ARG A 45 3.32 18.30 -6.12
C ARG A 45 3.89 17.52 -7.30
N ARG A 46 3.36 17.72 -8.51
CA ARG A 46 3.82 17.01 -9.73
C ARG A 46 5.25 17.39 -10.10
N LYS A 47 5.57 18.69 -10.12
CA LYS A 47 6.93 19.16 -10.42
C LYS A 47 7.93 18.70 -9.35
N SER A 48 7.56 18.69 -8.06
CA SER A 48 8.42 18.20 -6.98
C SER A 48 8.76 16.72 -7.16
N ALA A 49 7.78 15.88 -7.52
CA ALA A 49 8.01 14.46 -7.77
C ALA A 49 8.95 14.23 -8.97
N GLN A 50 8.81 15.03 -10.04
CA GLN A 50 9.70 14.97 -11.21
C GLN A 50 11.13 15.38 -10.86
N THR A 51 11.30 16.51 -10.15
CA THR A 51 12.61 16.98 -9.69
C THR A 51 13.29 15.95 -8.78
N TRP A 52 12.52 15.31 -7.89
CA TRP A 52 13.05 14.26 -7.02
C TRP A 52 13.58 13.05 -7.79
N ARG A 53 12.84 12.55 -8.78
CA ARG A 53 13.30 11.46 -9.64
C ARG A 53 14.60 11.80 -10.37
N LEU A 54 14.73 13.05 -10.80
CA LEU A 54 15.94 13.54 -11.48
C LEU A 54 17.14 13.62 -10.53
N LEU A 55 16.94 14.10 -9.30
CA LEU A 55 17.98 14.17 -8.26
C LEU A 55 18.41 12.78 -7.79
N GLU A 56 17.47 11.85 -7.67
CA GLU A 56 17.76 10.47 -7.29
C GLU A 56 18.55 9.74 -8.40
N TRP A 57 18.17 9.96 -9.67
CA TRP A 57 18.95 9.47 -10.81
C TRP A 57 20.37 10.03 -10.83
N LEU A 58 20.55 11.34 -10.61
CA LEU A 58 21.88 11.97 -10.50
C LEU A 58 22.72 11.35 -9.37
N ARG A 59 22.13 11.14 -8.19
CA ARG A 59 22.80 10.53 -7.03
C ARG A 59 23.27 9.09 -7.32
N ARG A 60 22.50 8.33 -8.09
CA ARG A 60 22.85 6.96 -8.54
C ARG A 60 24.03 6.97 -9.53
N GLN A 61 24.12 7.98 -10.40
CA GLN A 61 25.28 8.13 -11.29
C GLN A 61 26.55 8.55 -10.52
N GLU A 62 26.43 9.43 -9.52
CA GLU A 62 27.57 9.89 -8.70
C GLU A 62 28.15 8.81 -7.79
N THR A 63 27.33 7.83 -7.38
CA THR A 63 27.72 6.71 -6.51
C THR A 63 28.18 5.47 -7.28
N GLY A 64 28.16 5.49 -8.62
CA GLY A 64 28.46 4.34 -9.47
C GLY A 64 27.37 3.26 -9.49
N ALA A 65 26.33 3.38 -8.66
CA ALA A 65 25.20 2.47 -8.54
C ALA A 65 24.13 2.76 -9.62
N GLY A 66 24.48 2.55 -10.90
CA GLY A 66 23.54 2.75 -12.01
C GLY A 66 24.17 3.04 -13.38
N ALA A 67 25.38 2.54 -13.63
CA ALA A 67 26.11 2.82 -14.86
C ALA A 67 25.34 2.31 -16.10
N GLY A 68 24.68 3.22 -16.82
CA GLY A 68 24.02 2.95 -18.11
C GLY A 68 22.52 3.25 -18.21
N ALA A 69 21.87 3.72 -17.14
CA ALA A 69 20.44 4.09 -17.21
C ALA A 69 20.24 5.52 -17.77
N GLU A 70 19.36 5.68 -18.76
CA GLU A 70 18.97 6.99 -19.31
C GLU A 70 18.21 7.85 -18.28
N ALA A 71 18.30 9.18 -18.44
CA ALA A 71 17.61 10.13 -17.58
C ALA A 71 16.09 10.10 -17.83
N PRO A 72 15.25 10.20 -16.79
CA PRO A 72 13.80 10.20 -16.96
C PRO A 72 13.34 11.44 -17.74
N PRO A 73 12.28 11.31 -18.58
CA PRO A 73 11.80 12.40 -19.43
C PRO A 73 11.19 13.54 -18.62
N LEU A 74 11.33 14.76 -19.15
CA LEU A 74 11.03 16.02 -18.44
C LEU A 74 9.68 16.66 -18.81
N THR A 75 8.93 16.13 -19.78
CA THR A 75 7.65 16.72 -20.22
C THR A 75 6.52 15.68 -20.16
N GLY A 76 5.35 16.13 -19.71
CA GLY A 76 4.17 15.27 -19.52
C GLY A 76 3.48 14.88 -20.82
N GLY A 77 3.00 13.63 -20.87
CA GLY A 77 2.07 13.16 -21.88
C GLY A 77 1.97 11.63 -21.96
N SER A 78 0.79 11.11 -21.56
CA SER A 78 0.14 9.84 -21.95
C SER A 78 0.95 8.55 -22.10
N ASP A 79 0.57 7.52 -21.33
CA ASP A 79 0.69 6.12 -21.74
C ASP A 79 0.02 5.91 -23.11
N PRO A 80 0.63 5.13 -24.02
CA PRO A 80 -0.11 4.35 -24.99
C PRO A 80 0.06 2.85 -24.71
N ALA A 81 -1.08 2.16 -24.68
CA ALA A 81 -1.14 0.72 -24.84
C ALA A 81 -1.13 0.34 -26.34
N SER A 82 -0.62 -0.87 -26.61
CA SER A 82 -0.87 -1.78 -27.74
C SER A 82 -0.52 -1.37 -29.17
N ALA A 83 0.34 -2.16 -29.82
CA ALA A 83 0.08 -2.74 -31.15
C ALA A 83 0.95 -3.99 -31.36
N ASP A 84 0.33 -4.97 -32.02
CA ASP A 84 0.77 -6.31 -32.41
C ASP A 84 1.41 -6.31 -33.82
N ASP A 85 1.80 -7.50 -34.27
CA ASP A 85 2.11 -7.99 -35.63
C ASP A 85 3.59 -8.08 -36.07
N GLY A 86 4.01 -9.31 -36.44
CA GLY A 86 5.07 -9.50 -37.44
C GLY A 86 5.93 -10.78 -37.44
N ASN A 87 5.29 -11.95 -37.54
CA ASN A 87 5.71 -13.25 -38.13
C ASN A 87 7.15 -13.51 -38.67
N GLY A 88 7.67 -14.73 -38.45
CA GLY A 88 8.86 -15.30 -39.13
C GLY A 88 9.19 -16.76 -38.75
N GLU A 89 8.81 -17.71 -39.61
CA GLU A 89 9.02 -19.18 -39.58
C GLU A 89 10.49 -19.66 -39.63
N ALA A 90 10.80 -20.79 -38.97
CA ALA A 90 11.37 -22.03 -39.56
C ALA A 90 11.68 -23.13 -38.50
N ALA A 91 11.39 -24.39 -38.85
CA ALA A 91 11.35 -25.64 -38.06
C ALA A 91 12.67 -26.49 -38.14
N PRO A 92 12.76 -27.80 -37.78
CA PRO A 92 12.24 -28.61 -36.63
C PRO A 92 13.25 -29.60 -35.96
N ALA A 93 12.79 -30.24 -34.85
CA ALA A 93 13.03 -31.63 -34.35
C ALA A 93 14.39 -32.06 -33.70
N PRO A 94 14.47 -33.16 -32.89
CA PRO A 94 13.47 -34.21 -32.60
C PRO A 94 13.23 -34.60 -31.11
N GLU A 95 12.32 -35.56 -30.98
CA GLU A 95 11.65 -36.17 -29.83
C GLU A 95 12.53 -37.01 -28.88
N ALA A 96 12.17 -37.05 -27.59
CA ALA A 96 12.28 -38.22 -26.70
C ALA A 96 11.41 -38.05 -25.42
N GLU A 97 10.56 -39.04 -25.12
CA GLU A 97 9.75 -39.23 -23.89
C GLU A 97 10.04 -40.66 -23.35
N PRO A 98 9.61 -41.11 -22.15
CA PRO A 98 9.36 -40.41 -20.87
C PRO A 98 9.92 -41.15 -19.61
N GLY A 99 9.86 -40.50 -18.44
CA GLY A 99 9.99 -41.14 -17.11
C GLY A 99 9.71 -40.17 -15.95
N PRO A 100 9.06 -40.59 -14.84
CA PRO A 100 8.13 -39.73 -14.10
C PRO A 100 8.79 -38.93 -12.96
N SER A 101 8.44 -37.66 -12.83
CA SER A 101 8.63 -36.87 -11.61
C SER A 101 7.37 -36.08 -11.35
N GLN A 102 6.66 -36.45 -10.28
CA GLN A 102 5.50 -35.73 -9.79
C GLN A 102 5.93 -34.38 -9.21
N THR A 103 5.77 -33.32 -9.99
CA THR A 103 5.74 -31.95 -9.51
C THR A 103 4.31 -31.43 -9.70
N GLY A 104 3.62 -31.21 -8.59
CA GLY A 104 2.28 -30.63 -8.55
C GLY A 104 2.26 -29.32 -9.34
N ALA A 105 1.49 -29.31 -10.42
CA ALA A 105 1.27 -28.14 -11.24
C ALA A 105 0.66 -27.03 -10.38
N LEU A 106 1.36 -25.89 -10.29
CA LEU A 106 0.80 -24.63 -9.83
C LEU A 106 -0.33 -24.25 -10.77
N THR A 107 -1.57 -24.42 -10.30
CA THR A 107 -2.79 -24.03 -11.00
C THR A 107 -2.75 -22.53 -11.30
N ARG A 108 -3.12 -22.17 -12.53
CA ARG A 108 -3.27 -20.77 -12.99
C ARG A 108 -4.14 -19.99 -11.98
N PRO A 109 -3.79 -18.73 -11.63
CA PRO A 109 -4.61 -17.95 -10.72
C PRO A 109 -5.99 -17.68 -11.35
N ALA A 110 -7.04 -17.84 -10.53
CA ALA A 110 -8.42 -17.56 -10.91
C ALA A 110 -8.59 -16.06 -11.21
N THR A 111 -8.80 -15.74 -12.48
CA THR A 111 -9.37 -14.46 -12.91
C THR A 111 -10.86 -14.71 -13.10
N THR A 112 -11.73 -14.05 -12.35
CA THR A 112 -13.17 -14.16 -12.61
C THR A 112 -13.50 -13.15 -13.73
N ALA A 113 -13.40 -13.61 -14.98
CA ALA A 113 -13.84 -12.84 -16.15
C ALA A 113 -15.34 -12.52 -16.05
N GLU A 114 -16.10 -13.42 -15.43
CA GLU A 114 -17.46 -13.20 -14.97
C GLU A 114 -17.41 -12.52 -13.59
N GLY A 115 -18.06 -11.35 -13.46
CA GLY A 115 -18.03 -10.59 -12.21
C GLY A 115 -18.71 -11.32 -11.04
N VAL A 116 -18.28 -11.01 -9.82
CA VAL A 116 -18.97 -11.41 -8.58
C VAL A 116 -19.86 -10.27 -8.08
N ALA A 117 -21.02 -10.58 -7.54
CA ALA A 117 -21.92 -9.57 -6.99
C ALA A 117 -21.49 -9.16 -5.56
N VAL A 118 -21.55 -7.86 -5.28
CA VAL A 118 -21.39 -7.34 -3.91
C VAL A 118 -22.48 -7.93 -3.01
N MET A 119 -22.07 -8.58 -1.93
CA MET A 119 -22.99 -9.15 -0.93
C MET A 119 -23.50 -8.08 0.02
N GLU A 120 -22.58 -7.26 0.51
CA GLU A 120 -22.81 -6.32 1.59
C GLU A 120 -21.91 -5.09 1.38
N ARG A 121 -22.43 -3.94 1.78
CA ARG A 121 -21.65 -2.72 1.96
C ARG A 121 -22.05 -2.03 3.26
N ARG A 122 -21.05 -1.58 4.01
CA ARG A 122 -21.18 -0.76 5.21
C ARG A 122 -20.32 0.50 5.08
N ASP A 123 -20.89 1.66 5.35
CA ASP A 123 -20.14 2.91 5.42
C ASP A 123 -19.64 3.10 6.87
N VAL A 124 -18.32 3.20 7.04
CA VAL A 124 -17.67 3.52 8.32
C VAL A 124 -17.69 5.03 8.54
N THR A 125 -17.37 5.78 7.49
CA THR A 125 -17.57 7.23 7.38
C THR A 125 -18.03 7.53 5.95
N PRO A 126 -18.39 8.78 5.60
CA PRO A 126 -18.71 9.14 4.22
C PRO A 126 -17.61 8.82 3.19
N ASP A 127 -16.36 8.71 3.65
CA ASP A 127 -15.19 8.46 2.81
C ASP A 127 -14.51 7.11 3.11
N LEU A 128 -15.06 6.29 4.01
CA LEU A 128 -14.49 5.00 4.38
C LEU A 128 -15.57 3.94 4.32
N ILE A 129 -15.40 2.94 3.45
CA ILE A 129 -16.40 1.89 3.23
C ILE A 129 -15.79 0.52 3.44
N ILE A 130 -16.61 -0.41 3.91
CA ILE A 130 -16.33 -1.84 3.92
C ILE A 130 -17.32 -2.50 2.99
N PHE A 131 -16.85 -3.37 2.11
CA PHE A 131 -17.74 -4.18 1.29
C PHE A 131 -17.23 -5.61 1.16
N ARG A 132 -18.16 -6.53 0.89
CA ARG A 132 -17.90 -7.96 0.77
C ARG A 132 -18.42 -8.50 -0.54
N VAL A 133 -17.71 -9.48 -1.09
CA VAL A 133 -18.11 -10.29 -2.23
C VAL A 133 -17.91 -11.76 -1.89
N PRO A 134 -18.65 -12.71 -2.50
CA PRO A 134 -18.40 -14.12 -2.27
C PRO A 134 -16.98 -14.45 -2.74
N ARG A 135 -16.26 -15.30 -1.99
CA ARG A 135 -14.96 -15.80 -2.43
C ARG A 135 -15.19 -16.88 -3.48
N PRO A 136 -14.75 -16.72 -4.74
CA PRO A 136 -14.86 -17.80 -5.73
C PRO A 136 -14.15 -19.05 -5.23
N GLN A 137 -14.68 -20.23 -5.54
CA GLN A 137 -14.19 -21.51 -5.02
C GLN A 137 -12.68 -21.71 -5.29
N ASP A 138 -12.23 -21.36 -6.50
CA ASP A 138 -10.83 -21.50 -6.93
C ASP A 138 -9.98 -20.25 -6.65
N PHE A 139 -10.52 -19.27 -5.93
CA PHE A 139 -9.78 -18.07 -5.55
C PHE A 139 -8.91 -18.34 -4.32
N GLN A 140 -7.63 -18.58 -4.58
CA GLN A 140 -6.61 -18.80 -3.57
C GLN A 140 -5.73 -17.55 -3.42
N PHE A 141 -5.51 -17.14 -2.17
CA PHE A 141 -4.60 -16.04 -1.83
C PHE A 141 -3.91 -16.32 -0.50
N VAL A 142 -2.82 -15.60 -0.24
CA VAL A 142 -2.12 -15.60 1.05
C VAL A 142 -2.56 -14.37 1.84
N ALA A 143 -2.78 -14.53 3.15
CA ALA A 143 -3.14 -13.42 4.03
C ALA A 143 -2.13 -12.26 3.90
N GLY A 144 -2.67 -11.04 3.79
CA GLY A 144 -1.89 -9.83 3.51
C GLY A 144 -1.74 -9.44 2.03
N GLN A 145 -2.24 -10.26 1.10
CA GLN A 145 -2.25 -9.92 -0.32
C GLN A 145 -3.34 -8.93 -0.72
N SER A 146 -3.12 -8.26 -1.86
CA SER A 146 -4.09 -7.40 -2.53
C SER A 146 -4.53 -7.98 -3.86
N VAL A 147 -5.69 -7.52 -4.35
CA VAL A 147 -6.24 -7.93 -5.64
C VAL A 147 -6.74 -6.70 -6.40
N LYS A 148 -6.65 -6.77 -7.73
CA LYS A 148 -7.28 -5.81 -8.61
C LYS A 148 -8.80 -6.00 -8.58
N VAL A 149 -9.52 -5.01 -8.06
CA VAL A 149 -11.00 -4.94 -8.11
C VAL A 149 -11.41 -4.05 -9.27
N GLY A 150 -12.26 -4.56 -10.15
CA GLY A 150 -12.85 -3.83 -11.26
C GLY A 150 -14.30 -3.44 -11.00
N LEU A 151 -14.67 -2.19 -11.24
CA LEU A 151 -16.05 -1.70 -11.16
C LEU A 151 -16.31 -0.69 -12.29
N GLY A 152 -17.32 -0.96 -13.12
CA GLY A 152 -17.72 -0.08 -14.22
C GLY A 152 -16.58 0.29 -15.18
N GLY A 153 -15.73 -0.68 -15.54
CA GLY A 153 -14.60 -0.52 -16.45
C GLY A 153 -13.34 0.11 -15.84
N ILE A 154 -13.31 0.32 -14.52
CA ILE A 154 -12.16 0.88 -13.80
C ILE A 154 -11.61 -0.18 -12.85
N THR A 155 -10.29 -0.36 -12.87
CA THR A 155 -9.62 -1.33 -12.01
C THR A 155 -8.63 -0.66 -11.07
N ARG A 156 -8.65 -1.01 -9.79
CA ARG A 156 -7.69 -0.56 -8.77
C ARG A 156 -7.29 -1.71 -7.85
N SER A 157 -6.10 -1.63 -7.26
CA SER A 157 -5.62 -2.65 -6.31
C SER A 157 -6.16 -2.34 -4.92
N TYR A 158 -6.67 -3.34 -4.23
CA TYR A 158 -7.12 -3.25 -2.84
C TYR A 158 -6.65 -4.46 -2.06
N SER A 159 -6.12 -4.22 -0.86
CA SER A 159 -5.78 -5.29 0.08
C SER A 159 -7.02 -6.00 0.57
N ILE A 160 -6.93 -7.32 0.60
CA ILE A 160 -7.97 -8.19 1.11
C ILE A 160 -7.87 -8.15 2.64
N VAL A 161 -8.96 -7.79 3.31
CA VAL A 161 -9.06 -7.77 4.77
C VAL A 161 -9.34 -9.17 5.29
N SER A 162 -10.20 -9.93 4.61
CA SER A 162 -10.54 -11.27 5.07
C SER A 162 -9.36 -12.23 4.96
N ALA A 163 -9.38 -13.27 5.79
CA ALA A 163 -8.41 -14.36 5.76
C ALA A 163 -8.77 -15.41 4.69
N PRO A 164 -7.80 -16.19 4.18
CA PRO A 164 -8.02 -17.16 3.10
C PRO A 164 -9.09 -18.24 3.37
N HIS A 165 -9.33 -18.56 4.64
CA HIS A 165 -10.34 -19.55 5.04
C HIS A 165 -11.77 -18.99 5.03
N GLU A 166 -11.95 -17.66 5.04
CA GLU A 166 -13.27 -17.04 5.07
C GLU A 166 -14.00 -17.25 3.73
N PRO A 167 -15.33 -17.39 3.74
CA PRO A 167 -16.12 -17.66 2.53
C PRO A 167 -16.35 -16.42 1.65
N PHE A 168 -15.84 -15.25 2.06
CA PHE A 168 -15.97 -13.98 1.36
C PHE A 168 -14.63 -13.26 1.25
N LEU A 169 -14.52 -12.38 0.26
CA LEU A 169 -13.47 -11.36 0.21
C LEU A 169 -14.02 -10.06 0.78
N GLU A 170 -13.35 -9.53 1.80
CA GLU A 170 -13.69 -8.27 2.46
C GLU A 170 -12.66 -7.20 2.09
N PHE A 171 -13.15 -5.98 1.84
CA PHE A 171 -12.32 -4.84 1.48
C PHE A 171 -12.71 -3.63 2.32
N PHE A 172 -11.71 -2.94 2.88
CA PHE A 172 -11.89 -1.67 3.56
C PHE A 172 -11.17 -0.57 2.78
N VAL A 173 -11.93 0.41 2.29
CA VAL A 173 -11.50 1.32 1.23
C VAL A 173 -11.77 2.76 1.60
N GLU A 174 -10.77 3.60 1.37
CA GLU A 174 -10.88 5.05 1.41
C GLU A 174 -11.32 5.59 0.04
N LEU A 175 -12.38 6.40 0.05
CA LEU A 175 -12.99 7.01 -1.12
C LEU A 175 -12.39 8.40 -1.33
N VAL A 176 -11.37 8.46 -2.18
CA VAL A 176 -10.74 9.73 -2.57
C VAL A 176 -11.71 10.61 -3.37
N PRO A 177 -12.03 11.85 -2.94
CA PRO A 177 -12.91 12.76 -3.68
C PRO A 177 -12.44 13.01 -5.11
N GLY A 178 -13.34 12.89 -6.09
CA GLY A 178 -13.01 13.06 -7.51
C GLY A 178 -12.23 11.88 -8.13
N GLY A 179 -11.90 10.85 -7.33
CA GLY A 179 -11.31 9.61 -7.82
C GLY A 179 -12.33 8.81 -8.62
N ARG A 180 -12.02 8.47 -9.88
CA ARG A 180 -12.98 7.77 -10.76
C ARG A 180 -13.50 6.44 -10.18
N MET A 181 -12.65 5.68 -9.48
CA MET A 181 -13.07 4.46 -8.79
C MET A 181 -13.91 4.78 -7.56
N SER A 182 -13.50 5.77 -6.77
CA SER A 182 -14.20 6.25 -5.58
C SER A 182 -15.62 6.70 -5.89
N GLU A 183 -15.83 7.47 -6.96
CA GLU A 183 -17.18 7.93 -7.35
C GLU A 183 -18.11 6.77 -7.73
N LYS A 184 -17.58 5.73 -8.39
CA LYS A 184 -18.34 4.50 -8.65
C LYS A 184 -18.62 3.75 -7.35
N MET A 185 -17.61 3.60 -6.50
CA MET A 185 -17.76 2.95 -5.21
C MET A 185 -18.73 3.71 -4.29
N ARG A 186 -18.84 5.05 -4.36
CA ARG A 186 -19.85 5.81 -3.60
C ARG A 186 -21.27 5.37 -3.94
N GLN A 187 -21.52 5.01 -5.20
CA GLN A 187 -22.84 4.59 -5.68
C GLN A 187 -23.09 3.08 -5.57
N MET A 188 -22.05 2.30 -5.24
CA MET A 188 -22.09 0.83 -5.17
C MET A 188 -23.08 0.32 -4.12
N ARG A 189 -23.86 -0.69 -4.49
CA ARG A 189 -24.86 -1.36 -3.64
C ARG A 189 -24.66 -2.87 -3.68
N ALA A 190 -25.30 -3.57 -2.75
CA ALA A 190 -25.42 -5.02 -2.84
C ALA A 190 -26.10 -5.41 -4.17
N GLY A 191 -25.60 -6.47 -4.80
CA GLY A 191 -25.99 -6.92 -6.13
C GLY A 191 -25.14 -6.35 -7.27
N ASP A 192 -24.42 -5.25 -7.07
CA ASP A 192 -23.59 -4.67 -8.13
C ASP A 192 -22.42 -5.61 -8.50
N PRO A 193 -22.13 -5.79 -9.80
CA PRO A 193 -21.05 -6.65 -10.23
C PRO A 193 -19.68 -5.97 -10.08
N VAL A 194 -18.73 -6.70 -9.51
CA VAL A 194 -17.30 -6.35 -9.52
C VAL A 194 -16.48 -7.48 -10.10
N THR A 195 -15.35 -7.17 -10.74
CA THR A 195 -14.41 -8.19 -11.22
C THR A 195 -13.21 -8.29 -10.30
N LEU A 196 -12.65 -9.49 -10.20
CA LEU A 196 -11.48 -9.79 -9.38
C LEU A 196 -10.33 -10.26 -10.27
N GLY A 197 -9.18 -9.62 -10.13
CA GLY A 197 -7.93 -10.05 -10.76
C GLY A 197 -7.22 -11.13 -9.95
N THR A 198 -5.98 -11.41 -10.35
CA THR A 198 -5.09 -12.30 -9.60
C THR A 198 -4.58 -11.63 -8.32
N PRO A 199 -4.58 -12.33 -7.17
CA PRO A 199 -3.93 -11.89 -5.94
C PRO A 199 -2.43 -11.61 -6.12
N LYS A 200 -1.95 -10.50 -5.57
CA LYS A 200 -0.56 -10.03 -5.60
C LYS A 200 -0.19 -9.40 -4.26
N GLY A 201 1.05 -8.96 -4.11
CA GLY A 201 1.53 -8.30 -2.88
C GLY A 201 2.48 -9.18 -2.07
N GLY A 202 3.38 -8.50 -1.35
CA GLY A 202 4.50 -9.09 -0.61
C GLY A 202 4.39 -8.99 0.90
N LEU A 203 3.39 -8.29 1.43
CA LEU A 203 3.09 -8.30 2.86
C LEU A 203 2.54 -9.68 3.21
N ARG A 204 3.42 -10.53 3.76
CA ARG A 204 3.11 -11.89 4.20
C ARG A 204 3.76 -12.12 5.56
N PHE A 205 3.04 -12.82 6.43
CA PHE A 205 3.55 -13.25 7.72
C PHE A 205 4.84 -14.06 7.56
N ASP A 206 5.84 -13.75 8.37
CA ASP A 206 7.15 -14.38 8.37
C ASP A 206 7.41 -15.02 9.74
N GLU A 207 7.34 -16.34 9.78
CA GLU A 207 7.51 -17.12 11.02
C GLU A 207 8.95 -17.19 11.51
N SER A 208 9.92 -16.65 10.75
CA SER A 208 11.32 -16.57 11.16
C SER A 208 11.54 -15.58 12.31
N TYR A 209 10.58 -14.69 12.56
CA TYR A 209 10.66 -13.64 13.56
C TYR A 209 9.63 -13.85 14.67
N PRO A 210 10.03 -13.95 15.95
CA PRO A 210 9.07 -14.06 17.05
C PRO A 210 8.22 -12.81 17.21
N HIS A 211 8.69 -11.62 16.80
CA HIS A 211 7.93 -10.37 16.88
C HIS A 211 7.62 -9.79 15.50
N GLN A 212 6.39 -9.29 15.35
CA GLN A 212 5.91 -8.65 14.13
C GLN A 212 5.44 -7.23 14.50
N LEU A 213 6.22 -6.20 14.19
CA LEU A 213 5.78 -4.81 14.39
C LEU A 213 5.05 -4.32 13.14
N MET A 214 3.76 -4.09 13.27
CA MET A 214 2.85 -3.67 12.20
C MET A 214 2.46 -2.21 12.41
N VAL A 215 2.82 -1.35 11.45
CA VAL A 215 2.52 0.09 11.48
C VAL A 215 1.55 0.43 10.36
N ALA A 216 0.34 0.84 10.73
CA ALA A 216 -0.74 1.12 9.79
C ALA A 216 -1.25 2.55 9.91
N THR A 217 -1.74 3.11 8.80
CA THR A 217 -2.65 4.28 8.83
C THR A 217 -3.98 3.95 8.17
N VAL A 218 -5.09 4.14 8.88
CA VAL A 218 -6.47 3.95 8.39
C VAL A 218 -6.63 2.63 7.61
N THR A 219 -6.82 2.63 6.29
CA THR A 219 -7.00 1.41 5.47
C THR A 219 -5.71 0.61 5.26
N GLY A 220 -4.57 1.15 5.69
CA GLY A 220 -3.31 0.39 5.82
C GLY A 220 -3.40 -0.80 6.77
N ILE A 221 -4.46 -0.89 7.56
CA ILE A 221 -4.72 -1.98 8.49
C ILE A 221 -5.10 -3.30 7.78
N ASN A 222 -5.60 -3.23 6.55
CA ASN A 222 -6.18 -4.36 5.82
C ASN A 222 -5.31 -5.62 5.79
N PRO A 223 -4.03 -5.56 5.35
CA PRO A 223 -3.20 -6.76 5.29
C PRO A 223 -2.96 -7.36 6.69
N PHE A 224 -2.92 -6.53 7.74
CA PHE A 224 -2.65 -6.98 9.11
C PHE A 224 -3.85 -7.68 9.74
N VAL A 225 -5.07 -7.21 9.49
CA VAL A 225 -6.30 -7.92 9.89
C VAL A 225 -6.36 -9.28 9.22
N SER A 226 -6.08 -9.35 7.91
CA SER A 226 -6.03 -10.62 7.17
C SER A 226 -5.03 -11.60 7.78
N MET A 227 -3.80 -11.13 8.07
CA MET A 227 -2.76 -11.94 8.71
C MET A 227 -3.16 -12.43 10.10
N LEU A 228 -3.70 -11.55 10.97
CA LEU A 228 -4.10 -11.91 12.32
C LEU A 228 -5.22 -12.96 12.34
N ARG A 229 -6.26 -12.76 11.51
CA ARG A 229 -7.35 -13.73 11.36
C ARG A 229 -6.84 -15.09 10.85
N ASP A 230 -5.96 -15.10 9.85
CA ASP A 230 -5.38 -16.35 9.32
C ASP A 230 -4.46 -17.03 10.34
N TYR A 231 -3.66 -16.27 11.08
CA TYR A 231 -2.76 -16.79 12.12
C TYR A 231 -3.55 -17.50 13.23
N LEU A 232 -4.60 -16.86 13.73
CA LEU A 232 -5.50 -17.43 14.75
C LEU A 232 -6.19 -18.69 14.26
N HIS A 233 -6.73 -18.65 13.04
CA HIS A 233 -7.43 -19.79 12.45
C HIS A 233 -6.54 -21.03 12.33
N ARG A 234 -5.27 -20.83 11.96
CA ARG A 234 -4.28 -21.90 11.84
C ARG A 234 -3.79 -22.44 13.20
N GLY A 235 -4.18 -21.81 14.31
CA GLY A 235 -3.75 -22.21 15.65
C GLY A 235 -2.24 -22.10 15.86
N LYS A 236 -1.57 -21.19 15.15
CA LYS A 236 -0.13 -20.95 15.35
C LYS A 236 0.12 -20.29 16.71
N SER A 237 1.31 -20.47 17.25
CA SER A 237 1.74 -19.90 18.53
C SER A 237 3.21 -19.47 18.49
N GLY A 238 3.70 -18.84 19.56
CA GLY A 238 5.12 -18.47 19.70
C GLY A 238 5.51 -17.18 18.97
N HIS A 239 4.53 -16.41 18.51
CA HIS A 239 4.75 -15.12 17.86
C HIS A 239 3.90 -14.05 18.54
N HIS A 240 4.40 -12.82 18.56
CA HIS A 240 3.70 -11.66 19.09
C HIS A 240 3.58 -10.59 18.02
N PHE A 241 2.37 -10.06 17.87
CA PHE A 241 2.02 -8.99 16.95
C PHE A 241 1.90 -7.68 17.72
N HIS A 242 2.71 -6.70 17.35
CA HIS A 242 2.66 -5.35 17.87
C HIS A 242 2.03 -4.46 16.80
N LEU A 243 0.78 -4.04 17.00
CA LEU A 243 0.02 -3.32 15.98
C LEU A 243 -0.18 -1.87 16.37
N LEU A 244 0.56 -0.96 15.74
CA LEU A 244 0.40 0.48 15.87
C LEU A 244 -0.49 1.00 14.72
N HIS A 245 -1.62 1.62 15.04
CA HIS A 245 -2.61 2.03 14.04
C HIS A 245 -2.97 3.50 14.20
N GLY A 246 -2.57 4.32 13.22
CA GLY A 246 -2.83 5.75 13.20
C GLY A 246 -4.08 6.15 12.41
N ALA A 247 -4.83 7.10 12.95
CA ALA A 247 -5.90 7.81 12.25
C ALA A 247 -5.85 9.32 12.54
N SER A 248 -6.56 10.13 11.77
CA SER A 248 -6.84 11.52 12.16
C SER A 248 -7.90 11.56 13.25
N TYR A 249 -8.92 10.73 13.11
CA TYR A 249 -10.10 10.70 13.95
C TYR A 249 -10.47 9.27 14.37
N GLN A 250 -10.97 9.12 15.59
CA GLN A 250 -11.38 7.83 16.15
C GLN A 250 -12.44 7.09 15.32
N ARG A 251 -13.30 7.82 14.59
CA ARG A 251 -14.35 7.25 13.72
C ARG A 251 -13.80 6.60 12.44
N GLU A 252 -12.53 6.81 12.12
CA GLU A 252 -11.91 6.27 10.89
C GLU A 252 -11.45 4.82 11.06
N TYR A 253 -11.44 4.29 12.29
CA TYR A 253 -11.08 2.91 12.53
C TYR A 253 -12.20 1.95 12.11
N GLY A 254 -11.96 1.16 11.06
CA GLY A 254 -12.93 0.17 10.58
C GLY A 254 -13.03 -1.11 11.40
N TYR A 255 -11.96 -1.46 12.13
CA TYR A 255 -11.78 -2.75 12.84
C TYR A 255 -11.24 -2.58 14.27
N ARG A 256 -11.38 -1.39 14.88
CA ARG A 256 -10.80 -1.13 16.22
C ARG A 256 -11.41 -2.05 17.28
N GLU A 257 -12.73 -2.22 17.27
CA GLU A 257 -13.43 -3.03 18.26
C GLU A 257 -13.00 -4.50 18.17
N GLU A 258 -12.83 -5.04 16.95
CA GLU A 258 -12.32 -6.39 16.71
C GLU A 258 -10.90 -6.55 17.26
N LEU A 259 -10.01 -5.59 16.96
CA LEU A 259 -8.61 -5.64 17.37
C LEU A 259 -8.42 -5.44 18.87
N GLU A 260 -9.21 -4.58 19.51
CA GLU A 260 -9.22 -4.39 20.97
C GLU A 260 -9.74 -5.66 21.67
N ALA A 261 -10.84 -6.25 21.18
CA ALA A 261 -11.35 -7.50 21.72
C ALA A 261 -10.34 -8.64 21.55
N LEU A 262 -9.66 -8.70 20.41
CA LEU A 262 -8.63 -9.71 20.14
C LEU A 262 -7.42 -9.55 21.06
N ALA A 263 -6.92 -8.32 21.23
CA ALA A 263 -5.81 -8.02 22.14
C ALA A 263 -6.17 -8.34 23.59
N ALA A 264 -7.41 -8.06 24.01
CA ALA A 264 -7.89 -8.40 25.35
C ALA A 264 -8.02 -9.91 25.57
N ALA A 265 -8.48 -10.67 24.57
CA ALA A 265 -8.63 -12.11 24.63
C ALA A 265 -7.28 -12.86 24.54
N HIS A 266 -6.31 -12.30 23.83
CA HIS A 266 -5.01 -12.91 23.58
C HIS A 266 -3.85 -11.92 23.83
N PRO A 267 -3.64 -11.47 25.08
CA PRO A 267 -2.63 -10.46 25.40
C PRO A 267 -1.19 -10.94 25.12
N ASP A 268 -0.94 -12.25 25.15
CA ASP A 268 0.36 -12.84 24.79
C ASP A 268 0.60 -12.88 23.27
N LEU A 269 -0.44 -12.67 22.46
CA LEU A 269 -0.40 -12.70 20.99
C LEU A 269 -0.41 -11.32 20.36
N LEU A 270 -1.24 -10.39 20.86
CA LEU A 270 -1.46 -9.10 20.21
C LEU A 270 -1.41 -7.96 21.23
N THR A 271 -0.51 -7.02 20.98
CA THR A 271 -0.58 -5.68 21.55
C THR A 271 -1.12 -4.72 20.49
N TYR A 272 -2.30 -4.14 20.72
CA TYR A 272 -2.91 -3.16 19.81
C TYR A 272 -2.84 -1.74 20.39
N VAL A 273 -2.25 -0.81 19.64
CA VAL A 273 -2.09 0.60 20.02
C VAL A 273 -2.69 1.48 18.94
N PRO A 274 -3.96 1.89 19.09
CA PRO A 274 -4.53 2.90 18.21
C PRO A 274 -4.08 4.30 18.64
N THR A 275 -3.85 5.20 17.68
CA THR A 275 -3.43 6.59 17.93
C THR A 275 -4.13 7.61 17.04
N VAL A 276 -4.63 8.69 17.62
CA VAL A 276 -5.19 9.82 16.85
C VAL A 276 -4.20 10.97 16.73
N SER A 277 -4.05 11.50 15.52
CA SER A 277 -3.13 12.62 15.25
C SER A 277 -3.71 14.00 15.57
N ARG A 278 -5.02 14.09 15.86
CA ARG A 278 -5.74 15.35 16.16
C ARG A 278 -6.50 15.27 17.49
N PRO A 279 -5.82 14.99 18.62
CA PRO A 279 -6.49 14.71 19.90
C PRO A 279 -7.33 15.87 20.41
N GLU A 280 -6.94 17.10 20.12
CA GLU A 280 -7.61 18.33 20.61
C GLU A 280 -8.87 18.71 19.81
N GLU A 281 -9.14 18.05 18.68
CA GLU A 281 -10.34 18.35 17.89
C GLU A 281 -11.58 17.67 18.51
N ALA A 282 -12.72 18.37 18.52
CA ALA A 282 -13.98 17.91 19.12
C ALA A 282 -14.41 16.51 18.64
N ALA A 283 -14.08 16.13 17.41
CA ALA A 283 -14.40 14.82 16.87
C ALA A 283 -13.65 13.65 17.53
N ASN A 284 -12.61 13.94 18.32
CA ASN A 284 -11.86 13.00 19.15
C ASN A 284 -12.13 13.19 20.65
N GLN A 285 -13.19 13.94 21.03
CA GLN A 285 -13.58 14.05 22.43
C GLN A 285 -13.82 12.67 23.03
N GLY A 286 -13.28 12.44 24.24
CA GLY A 286 -13.36 11.15 24.93
C GLY A 286 -12.32 10.13 24.49
N TRP A 287 -11.39 10.49 23.60
CA TRP A 287 -10.27 9.62 23.23
C TRP A 287 -9.34 9.36 24.42
N THR A 288 -9.06 8.08 24.69
CA THR A 288 -8.18 7.64 25.80
C THR A 288 -6.97 6.83 25.33
N GLY A 289 -6.82 6.61 24.02
CA GLY A 289 -5.70 5.88 23.46
C GLY A 289 -4.46 6.75 23.27
N ALA A 290 -3.47 6.25 22.54
CA ALA A 290 -2.27 7.02 22.22
C ALA A 290 -2.61 8.25 21.35
N THR A 291 -1.74 9.25 21.36
CA THR A 291 -1.92 10.48 20.59
C THR A 291 -0.69 10.79 19.76
N GLY A 292 -0.90 11.51 18.66
CA GLY A 292 0.14 11.83 17.69
C GLY A 292 0.09 10.94 16.45
N ARG A 293 1.01 11.21 15.52
CA ARG A 293 1.16 10.42 14.30
C ARG A 293 1.75 9.06 14.66
N VAL A 294 1.30 7.99 13.99
CA VAL A 294 1.76 6.63 14.32
C VAL A 294 3.27 6.44 14.11
N ASP A 295 3.84 7.08 13.08
CA ASP A 295 5.29 7.05 12.82
C ASP A 295 6.12 7.59 13.99
N THR A 296 5.61 8.59 14.73
CA THR A 296 6.36 9.18 15.85
C THR A 296 6.39 8.29 17.09
N LEU A 297 5.58 7.23 17.13
CA LEU A 297 5.55 6.29 18.26
C LEU A 297 6.56 5.15 18.10
N VAL A 298 7.04 4.89 16.88
CA VAL A 298 7.82 3.68 16.54
C VAL A 298 9.11 3.57 17.37
N GLU A 299 9.86 4.65 17.49
CA GLU A 299 11.14 4.67 18.22
C GLU A 299 10.99 4.30 19.69
N GLU A 300 10.10 5.03 20.38
CA GLU A 300 9.85 4.80 21.79
C GLU A 300 9.26 3.42 22.02
N TYR A 301 8.37 2.96 21.11
CA TYR A 301 7.75 1.65 21.20
C TYR A 301 8.76 0.51 21.06
N LEU A 302 9.65 0.55 20.05
CA LEU A 302 10.71 -0.44 19.88
C LEU A 302 11.58 -0.54 21.13
N SER A 303 11.98 0.61 21.68
CA SER A 303 12.82 0.69 22.87
C SER A 303 12.11 0.13 24.11
N ARG A 304 10.86 0.53 24.34
CA ARG A 304 10.05 0.11 25.50
C ARG A 304 9.77 -1.40 25.51
N HIS A 305 9.62 -2.01 24.34
CA HIS A 305 9.27 -3.42 24.20
C HIS A 305 10.48 -4.32 23.87
N ASN A 306 11.71 -3.79 23.95
CA ASN A 306 12.95 -4.54 23.66
C ASN A 306 12.92 -5.24 22.28
N LEU A 307 12.35 -4.57 21.29
CA LEU A 307 12.28 -5.05 19.91
C LEU A 307 13.56 -4.67 19.17
N THR A 308 14.19 -5.64 18.53
CA THR A 308 15.50 -5.51 17.87
C THR A 308 15.46 -6.09 16.46
N SER A 309 16.40 -5.72 15.61
CA SER A 309 16.51 -6.25 14.24
C SER A 309 16.69 -7.78 14.19
N GLY A 310 17.24 -8.38 15.25
CA GLY A 310 17.45 -9.82 15.34
C GLY A 310 16.20 -10.63 15.73
N ASN A 311 15.16 -10.00 16.29
CA ASN A 311 13.95 -10.70 16.75
C ASN A 311 12.64 -10.14 16.20
N THR A 312 12.68 -9.02 15.47
CA THR A 312 11.48 -8.32 15.01
C THR A 312 11.54 -8.04 13.51
N LEU A 313 10.47 -8.38 12.81
CA LEU A 313 10.20 -7.91 11.45
C LEU A 313 9.22 -6.74 11.49
N ILE A 314 9.53 -5.66 10.77
CA ILE A 314 8.67 -4.48 10.68
C ILE A 314 7.87 -4.52 9.37
N TYR A 315 6.57 -4.29 9.48
CA TYR A 315 5.66 -4.07 8.37
C TYR A 315 5.11 -2.65 8.47
N ALA A 316 5.06 -1.93 7.36
CA ALA A 316 4.43 -0.62 7.29
C ALA A 316 3.48 -0.53 6.10
N CYS A 317 2.24 -0.10 6.33
CA CYS A 317 1.23 -0.03 5.29
C CYS A 317 0.32 1.20 5.46
N GLY A 318 0.11 1.95 4.38
CA GLY A 318 -0.75 3.14 4.39
C GLY A 318 -0.11 4.37 3.73
N HIS A 319 -0.33 5.54 4.32
CA HIS A 319 0.06 6.83 3.75
C HIS A 319 1.58 6.93 3.54
N SER A 320 2.02 7.32 2.34
CA SER A 320 3.45 7.37 1.98
C SER A 320 4.33 8.18 2.93
N GLY A 321 3.82 9.28 3.48
CA GLY A 321 4.54 10.06 4.49
C GLY A 321 4.88 9.27 5.77
N MET A 322 3.99 8.35 6.20
CA MET A 322 4.27 7.44 7.31
C MET A 322 5.32 6.41 6.90
N LEU A 323 5.18 5.81 5.70
CA LEU A 323 6.15 4.82 5.19
C LEU A 323 7.56 5.40 5.07
N ALA A 324 7.68 6.63 4.57
CA ALA A 324 8.95 7.33 4.44
C ALA A 324 9.57 7.62 5.81
N ALA A 325 8.77 8.08 6.78
CA ALA A 325 9.25 8.37 8.13
C ALA A 325 9.72 7.10 8.85
N VAL A 326 8.93 6.02 8.81
CA VAL A 326 9.32 4.72 9.37
C VAL A 326 10.58 4.20 8.68
N GLY A 327 10.61 4.22 7.34
CA GLY A 327 11.76 3.76 6.56
C GLY A 327 13.06 4.51 6.89
N GLN A 328 12.99 5.84 7.01
CA GLN A 328 14.14 6.66 7.38
C GLN A 328 14.64 6.34 8.79
N TYR A 329 13.73 6.11 9.74
CA TYR A 329 14.09 5.80 11.11
C TYR A 329 14.73 4.40 11.25
N VAL A 330 14.16 3.37 10.61
CA VAL A 330 14.60 1.99 10.79
C VAL A 330 15.82 1.61 9.95
N ALA A 331 16.10 2.34 8.85
CA ALA A 331 17.24 2.08 7.98
C ALA A 331 18.61 1.99 8.70
N PRO A 332 18.99 2.92 9.60
CA PRO A 332 20.26 2.82 10.34
C PRO A 332 20.26 1.74 11.44
N LEU A 333 19.11 1.15 11.76
CA LEU A 333 18.95 0.17 12.84
C LEU A 333 18.94 -1.28 12.34
N GLU A 334 19.15 -1.48 11.04
CA GLU A 334 19.25 -2.79 10.37
C GLU A 334 18.01 -3.70 10.51
N PHE A 335 16.83 -3.13 10.82
CA PHE A 335 15.59 -3.90 10.78
C PHE A 335 15.25 -4.29 9.34
N GLN A 336 14.72 -5.50 9.18
CA GLN A 336 13.99 -5.82 7.96
C GLN A 336 12.66 -5.06 7.97
N LEU A 337 12.36 -4.40 6.84
CA LEU A 337 11.14 -3.62 6.65
C LEU A 337 10.43 -4.08 5.38
N LYS A 338 9.16 -4.51 5.50
CA LYS A 338 8.26 -4.80 4.38
C LYS A 338 7.21 -3.69 4.29
N THR A 339 7.04 -3.07 3.11
CA THR A 339 6.12 -1.94 2.93
C THR A 339 5.11 -2.14 1.81
N GLU A 340 3.95 -1.51 1.93
CA GLU A 340 2.97 -1.35 0.86
C GLU A 340 2.30 0.03 0.95
N SER A 341 2.23 0.75 -0.18
CA SER A 341 1.65 2.10 -0.31
C SER A 341 0.38 2.07 -1.16
N TYR A 342 -0.55 2.99 -0.92
CA TYR A 342 -1.83 3.13 -1.63
C TYR A 342 -2.02 4.45 -2.38
N ASP A 343 -0.94 5.24 -2.52
CA ASP A 343 -0.90 6.53 -3.22
C ASP A 343 -1.22 6.46 -4.73
#